data_AF-A0A843HE35-F1
#
_entry.id   AF-A0A843HE35-F1
#
_cell.length_a   1.000
_cell.length_b   1.000
_cell.length_c   1.000
_cell.angle_alpha   90.00
_cell.angle_beta   90.00
_cell.angle_gamma   90.00
#
_symmetry.space_group_name_H-M   'P 1'
#
loop_
_entity.id
_entity.type
_entity.pdbx_description
1 polymer ?
#
loop_
_entity_poly.entity_id
_entity_poly.type
_entity_poly.pdbx_seq_one_letter_code
_entity_poly.pdbx_strand_id
1 'polypeptide(L)'
;MMKDYLSISVEQMINDRGNGAMNQFVIHDGNLLMFQSYSSLIAVVNYDTKEILLGEDWDYSVTTGKHRNIFFKDYAYIPDLGTKKGIEKALKDGICGKWKVKTA
;
A
#
# COMPACT_ATOMS: atom_id res chain seq x y z
N MET A 1 24.67 11.17 -21.67
CA MET A 1 23.66 11.69 -20.73
C MET A 1 22.30 11.22 -21.19
N MET A 2 21.78 10.17 -20.56
CA MET A 2 20.42 9.67 -20.82
C MET A 2 19.50 10.37 -19.83
N LYS A 3 18.37 10.89 -20.30
CA LYS A 3 17.38 11.52 -19.42
C LYS A 3 16.71 10.41 -18.62
N ASP A 4 17.09 10.26 -17.36
CA ASP A 4 16.36 9.47 -16.38
C ASP A 4 15.02 10.16 -16.13
N TYR A 5 14.03 9.89 -16.98
CA TYR A 5 12.65 10.23 -16.66
C TYR A 5 12.27 9.38 -15.44
N LEU A 6 11.79 10.03 -14.37
CA LEU A 6 11.03 9.34 -13.32
C LEU A 6 9.88 8.59 -14.01
N SER A 7 10.02 7.27 -14.13
CA SER A 7 9.00 6.41 -14.68
C SER A 7 7.97 6.16 -13.59
N ILE A 8 6.97 7.04 -13.52
CA ILE A 8 5.76 6.78 -12.74
C ILE A 8 4.84 5.89 -13.57
N SER A 9 4.42 4.77 -13.01
CA SER A 9 3.39 3.91 -13.62
C SER A 9 2.22 3.72 -12.66
N VAL A 10 1.04 3.51 -13.23
CA VAL A 10 -0.20 3.30 -12.49
C VAL A 10 -0.84 2.03 -13.03
N GLU A 11 -1.22 1.13 -12.14
CA GLU A 11 -1.96 -0.08 -12.47
C GLU A 11 -3.27 -0.13 -11.67
N GLN A 12 -4.33 -0.63 -12.31
CA GLN A 12 -5.57 -0.91 -11.61
C GLN A 12 -5.42 -2.23 -10.84
N MET A 13 -5.87 -2.24 -9.57
CA MET A 13 -5.85 -3.46 -8.78
C MET A 13 -6.79 -4.52 -9.35
N ILE A 14 -6.41 -5.79 -9.22
CA ILE A 14 -7.29 -6.92 -9.51
C ILE A 14 -7.96 -7.38 -8.21
N ASN A 15 -9.28 -7.55 -8.23
CA ASN A 15 -10.02 -8.08 -7.09
C ASN A 15 -9.95 -9.60 -7.03
N ASP A 16 -10.49 -10.17 -5.94
CA ASP A 16 -10.57 -11.61 -5.69
C ASP A 16 -11.36 -12.41 -6.73
N ARG A 17 -12.09 -11.73 -7.63
CA ARG A 17 -12.84 -12.33 -8.73
C ARG A 17 -12.12 -12.20 -10.08
N GLY A 18 -10.88 -11.72 -10.09
CA GLY A 18 -10.09 -11.52 -11.31
C GLY A 18 -10.48 -10.28 -12.13
N ASN A 19 -11.36 -9.41 -11.60
CA ASN A 19 -11.80 -8.21 -12.29
C ASN A 19 -11.03 -6.98 -11.79
N GLY A 20 -10.88 -5.97 -12.65
CA GLY A 20 -10.39 -4.66 -12.24
C GLY A 20 -11.25 -4.07 -11.11
N ALA A 21 -10.60 -3.71 -10.00
CA ALA A 21 -11.22 -3.04 -8.88
C ALA A 21 -11.34 -1.54 -9.20
N MET A 22 -12.57 -1.07 -9.40
CA MET A 22 -12.83 0.32 -9.77
C MET A 22 -12.29 1.29 -8.70
N ASN A 23 -11.58 2.33 -9.14
CA ASN A 23 -10.99 3.37 -8.29
C ASN A 23 -9.96 2.86 -7.27
N GLN A 24 -9.33 1.71 -7.54
CA GLN A 24 -8.27 1.13 -6.72
C GLN A 24 -7.01 1.03 -7.58
N PHE A 25 -5.99 1.80 -7.24
CA PHE A 25 -4.78 1.93 -8.05
C PHE A 25 -3.53 1.67 -7.23
N VAL A 26 -2.60 0.95 -7.82
CA VAL A 26 -1.23 0.86 -7.34
C VAL A 26 -0.37 1.75 -8.20
N ILE A 27 0.39 2.63 -7.56
CA ILE A 27 1.26 3.59 -8.22
C ILE A 27 2.70 3.21 -7.88
N HIS A 28 3.51 3.04 -8.91
CA HIS A 28 4.94 2.78 -8.81
C HIS A 28 5.67 4.08 -9.14
N ASP A 29 6.49 4.57 -8.21
CA ASP A 29 7.30 5.78 -8.39
C ASP A 29 8.70 5.54 -7.81
N GLY A 30 9.61 5.07 -8.67
CA GLY A 30 10.96 4.67 -8.25
C GLY A 30 10.91 3.57 -7.17
N ASN A 31 11.39 3.90 -5.97
CA ASN A 31 11.40 3.00 -4.81
C ASN A 31 10.17 3.16 -3.90
N LEU A 32 9.15 3.87 -4.37
CA LEU A 32 7.86 3.99 -3.71
C LEU A 32 6.84 3.09 -4.39
N LEU A 33 6.10 2.37 -3.56
CA LEU A 33 4.88 1.67 -3.97
C LEU A 33 3.71 2.23 -3.16
N MET A 34 2.73 2.76 -3.86
CA MET A 34 1.62 3.50 -3.26
C MET A 34 0.30 2.82 -3.60
N PHE A 35 -0.61 2.79 -2.64
CA PHE A 35 -1.99 2.38 -2.86
C PHE A 35 -2.91 3.60 -2.73
N GLN A 36 -3.62 3.91 -3.81
CA GLN A 36 -4.65 4.94 -3.85
C GLN A 36 -6.03 4.30 -4.01
N SER A 37 -6.98 4.71 -3.15
CA SER A 37 -8.40 4.41 -3.29
C SER A 37 -9.17 5.72 -3.46
N TYR A 38 -9.78 5.93 -4.63
CA TYR A 38 -10.35 7.23 -5.00
C TYR A 38 -9.32 8.36 -4.87
N SER A 39 -9.62 9.42 -4.12
CA SER A 39 -8.69 10.52 -3.84
C SER A 39 -7.76 10.25 -2.67
N SER A 40 -7.97 9.17 -1.90
CA SER A 40 -7.25 8.90 -0.66
C SER A 40 -6.02 8.02 -0.91
N LEU A 41 -4.87 8.47 -0.42
CA LEU A 41 -3.66 7.66 -0.35
C LEU A 41 -3.75 6.74 0.88
N ILE A 42 -3.91 5.45 0.63
CA ILE A 42 -4.19 4.46 1.69
C ILE A 42 -2.89 3.96 2.34
N ALA A 43 -1.87 3.70 1.53
CA ALA A 43 -0.57 3.22 2.01
C ALA A 43 0.56 3.65 1.08
N VAL A 44 1.74 3.87 1.66
CA VAL A 44 3.00 4.08 0.94
C VAL A 44 4.04 3.14 1.52
N VAL A 45 4.73 2.40 0.66
CA VAL A 45 5.88 1.56 1.00
C VAL A 45 7.11 2.20 0.37
N ASN A 46 8.07 2.60 1.20
CA ASN A 46 9.36 3.11 0.75
C ASN A 46 10.42 2.02 0.92
N TYR A 47 10.87 1.45 -0.20
CA TYR A 47 11.84 0.36 -0.20
C TYR A 47 13.25 0.81 0.18
N ASP A 48 13.59 2.10 0.05
CA ASP A 48 14.92 2.60 0.45
C ASP A 48 15.01 2.75 1.96
N THR A 49 14.04 3.43 2.56
CA THR A 49 14.04 3.72 4.00
C THR A 49 13.49 2.56 4.84
N LYS A 50 12.91 1.55 4.20
CA LYS A 50 12.14 0.47 4.86
C LYS A 50 11.03 1.04 5.74
N GLU A 51 10.34 2.05 5.25
CA GLU A 51 9.20 2.67 5.94
C GLU A 51 7.88 2.35 5.24
N ILE A 52 6.84 2.23 6.04
CA ILE A 52 5.45 2.11 5.61
C ILE A 52 4.67 3.23 6.28
N LEU A 53 4.03 4.04 5.46
CA LEU A 53 3.14 5.11 5.89
C LEU A 53 1.70 4.69 5.57
N LEU A 54 0.83 4.65 6.57
CA LEU A 54 -0.61 4.52 6.35
C LEU A 54 -1.27 5.88 6.35
N GLY A 55 -2.07 6.17 5.32
CA GLY A 55 -2.84 7.40 5.27
C GLY A 55 -4.00 7.41 6.26
N GLU A 56 -4.62 8.57 6.45
CA GLU A 56 -5.73 8.77 7.42
C GLU A 56 -6.89 7.77 7.19
N ASP A 57 -7.21 7.50 5.92
CA ASP A 57 -8.33 6.64 5.51
C ASP A 57 -7.98 5.15 5.46
N TRP A 58 -6.85 4.72 6.03
CA TRP A 58 -6.40 3.34 5.87
C TRP A 58 -7.42 2.30 6.35
N ASP A 59 -8.26 2.64 7.34
CA ASP A 59 -9.31 1.79 7.90
C ASP A 59 -10.73 2.36 7.72
N TYR A 60 -10.93 3.21 6.70
CA TYR A 60 -12.19 3.93 6.49
C TYR A 60 -13.42 3.03 6.30
N SER A 61 -13.28 1.92 5.57
CA SER A 61 -14.39 1.00 5.29
C SER A 61 -13.93 -0.45 5.14
N VAL A 62 -14.88 -1.39 5.23
CA VAL A 62 -14.65 -2.82 4.97
C VAL A 62 -14.09 -3.04 3.56
N THR A 63 -14.61 -2.33 2.56
CA THR A 63 -14.16 -2.43 1.17
C THR A 63 -12.72 -1.91 1.02
N THR A 64 -12.41 -0.74 1.60
CA THR A 64 -11.05 -0.19 1.63
C THR A 64 -10.09 -1.17 2.31
N GLY A 65 -10.49 -1.74 3.45
CA GLY A 65 -9.70 -2.73 4.17
C GLY A 65 -9.44 -4.00 3.35
N LYS A 66 -10.41 -4.46 2.55
CA LYS A 66 -10.23 -5.60 1.64
C LYS A 66 -9.15 -5.31 0.59
N HIS A 67 -9.23 -4.17 -0.09
CA HIS A 67 -8.26 -3.79 -1.11
C HIS A 67 -6.88 -3.50 -0.51
N ARG A 68 -6.80 -2.83 0.63
CA ARG A 68 -5.55 -2.64 1.38
C ARG A 68 -4.87 -3.96 1.73
N ASN A 69 -5.65 -4.96 2.16
CA ASN A 69 -5.10 -6.28 2.46
C ASN A 69 -4.55 -6.97 1.20
N ILE A 70 -5.23 -6.84 0.05
CA ILE A 70 -4.75 -7.32 -1.26
C ILE A 70 -3.46 -6.59 -1.64
N PHE A 71 -3.43 -5.27 -1.51
CA PHE A 71 -2.23 -4.46 -1.76
C PHE A 71 -1.01 -5.00 -1.00
N PHE A 72 -1.15 -5.20 0.32
CA PHE A 72 -0.03 -5.70 1.12
C PHE A 72 0.39 -7.12 0.76
N LYS A 73 -0.54 -8.01 0.40
CA LYS A 73 -0.22 -9.41 0.06
C LYS A 73 0.38 -9.57 -1.32
N ASP A 74 -0.26 -8.95 -2.31
CA ASP A 74 -0.06 -9.31 -3.71
C ASP A 74 0.81 -8.30 -4.46
N TYR A 75 0.93 -7.07 -3.94
CA TYR A 75 1.72 -6.00 -4.56
C TYR A 75 2.95 -5.66 -3.72
N ALA A 76 2.78 -5.40 -2.42
CA ALA A 76 3.90 -5.06 -1.54
C ALA A 76 4.68 -6.29 -1.03
N TYR A 77 4.08 -7.48 -1.11
CA TYR A 77 4.61 -8.75 -0.59
C TYR A 77 4.98 -8.71 0.91
N ILE A 78 4.11 -8.11 1.72
CA ILE A 78 4.21 -8.01 3.19
C ILE A 78 2.95 -8.65 3.80
N PRO A 79 2.86 -10.00 3.82
CA PRO A 79 1.63 -10.70 4.19
C PRO A 79 1.18 -10.44 5.63
N ASP A 80 2.09 -10.10 6.54
CA ASP A 80 1.78 -9.72 7.93
C ASP A 80 0.88 -8.47 8.02
N LEU A 81 0.97 -7.57 7.02
CA LEU A 81 0.08 -6.40 6.91
C LEU A 81 -1.16 -6.68 6.07
N GLY A 82 -1.33 -7.92 5.59
CA GLY A 82 -2.49 -8.39 4.84
C GLY A 82 -3.77 -8.57 5.67
N THR A 83 -3.82 -8.04 6.88
CA THR A 83 -5.00 -8.06 7.77
C THR A 83 -5.07 -6.79 8.61
N LYS A 84 -6.28 -6.40 9.02
CA LYS A 84 -6.48 -5.28 9.96
C LYS A 84 -5.70 -5.47 11.27
N LYS A 85 -5.80 -6.67 11.88
CA LYS A 85 -5.09 -6.99 13.13
C LYS A 85 -3.56 -6.90 12.99
N GLY A 86 -3.02 -7.34 11.85
CA GLY A 86 -1.60 -7.26 11.57
C GLY A 86 -1.12 -5.81 11.47
N ILE A 87 -1.89 -4.96 10.80
CA ILE A 87 -1.64 -3.52 10.73
C ILE A 87 -1.73 -2.85 12.11
N GLU A 88 -2.79 -3.11 12.87
CA GLU A 88 -2.96 -2.55 14.22
C GLU A 88 -1.79 -2.92 15.14
N LYS A 89 -1.34 -4.17 15.07
CA LYS A 89 -0.15 -4.63 15.80
C LYS A 89 1.11 -3.89 15.34
N ALA A 90 1.31 -3.75 14.03
CA ALA A 90 2.48 -3.07 13.49
C ALA A 90 2.51 -1.58 13.87
N LEU A 91 1.36 -0.91 13.87
CA LEU A 91 1.24 0.48 14.32
C LEU A 91 1.52 0.61 15.82
N LYS A 92 0.99 -0.30 16.63
CA LYS A 92 1.26 -0.33 18.07
C LYS A 92 2.75 -0.53 18.37
N ASP A 93 3.39 -1.44 17.66
CA ASP A 93 4.81 -1.77 17.87
C ASP A 93 5.74 -0.77 17.16
N GLY A 94 5.22 0.03 16.23
CA GLY A 94 5.97 0.90 15.33
C GLY A 94 6.76 0.16 14.25
N ILE A 95 6.62 -1.17 14.16
CA ILE A 95 7.41 -2.03 13.28
C ILE A 95 6.62 -3.26 12.78
N CYS A 96 7.01 -3.77 11.61
CA CYS A 96 6.60 -5.07 11.07
C CYS A 96 7.81 -5.72 10.39
N GLY A 97 8.43 -6.70 11.05
CA GLY A 97 9.70 -7.26 10.57
C GLY A 97 10.78 -6.17 10.46
N LYS A 98 11.28 -5.94 9.23
CA LYS A 98 12.27 -4.88 8.94
C LYS A 98 11.65 -3.50 8.69
N TRP A 99 10.33 -3.41 8.62
CA TRP A 99 9.63 -2.20 8.22
C TRP A 99 9.33 -1.35 9.45
N LYS A 100 9.67 -0.06 9.41
CA LYS A 100 9.08 0.94 10.32
C LYS A 100 7.68 1.25 9.82
N VAL A 101 6.69 1.26 10.72
CA VAL A 101 5.28 1.48 10.36
C VAL A 101 4.75 2.65 11.18
N LYS A 102 4.14 3.61 10.49
CA LYS A 102 3.54 4.81 11.10
C LYS A 102 2.31 5.26 10.30
N THR A 103 1.48 6.09 10.92
CA THR A 103 0.42 6.82 10.21
C THR A 103 0.94 8.18 9.75
N ALA A 104 0.27 8.75 8.74
CA ALA A 104 0.40 10.17 8.39
C ALA A 104 -0.02 11.08 9.56
#